data_AF-A0A357F3E4-F1
#
_entry.id   AF-A0A357F3E4-F1
#
_cell.length_a   1.000
_cell.length_b   1.000
_cell.length_c   1.000
_cell.angle_alpha   90.00
_cell.angle_beta   90.00
_cell.angle_gamma   90.00
#
_symmetry.space_group_name_H-M   'P 1'
#
loop_
_entity.id
_entity.type
_entity.pdbx_description
1 polymer ?
#
loop_
_entity_poly.entity_id
_entity_poly.type
_entity_poly.pdbx_seq_one_letter_code
_entity_poly.pdbx_strand_id
1 'polypeptide(L)'
;FALVSEKLAELTGDKRFIDYWKFVRENNADVYLQRILDNSTNTKGYSFKDLHDKALEGIPALMNSRTTPKSIGYDQLADSTPWYTKSGRLEFYREEDEFIEAGENLPVHREPVDSTFYEPNIIIAPPHEAMRPSGPEVYGAKRDDLSCETRSGRNVVYTWEEAKKTAHPLMKDGFKFIFHTPKYRHGAHTTPIDTDMVAILFGPFGDIYRRDKRSPFVTEGYVDINPADAQELGVNDGDYIWIDPDPEDRPFRGWEKNSKDYDFARLLCRARYYPGTPRGVTRMWFNMYGTTPGSRQGQKERKDGLARNPRTGYQAMFRSGSHQSATRGWLKPTWMTDSLVRKGLFGQGIGKGFLPDVHCPTGAPRESFIKITRAEPGGIDGKGMWRPVELGIRPRNESDAMKKYLAGGFSNGKQG
;
A
#
# COMPACT_ATOMS: atom_id res chain seq x y z
N PHE A 1 25.40 0.72 -10.90
CA PHE A 1 25.46 0.38 -12.34
C PHE A 1 26.78 0.78 -13.00
N ALA A 2 27.36 1.96 -12.73
CA ALA A 2 28.67 2.33 -13.30
C ALA A 2 29.77 1.26 -13.13
N LEU A 3 29.91 0.68 -11.92
CA LEU A 3 30.85 -0.42 -11.64
C LEU A 3 30.53 -1.72 -12.41
N VAL A 4 29.24 -1.99 -12.66
CA VAL A 4 28.81 -3.14 -13.46
C VAL A 4 29.18 -2.91 -14.93
N SER A 5 28.95 -1.71 -15.44
CA SER A 5 29.30 -1.33 -16.81
C SER A 5 30.81 -1.37 -17.05
N GLU A 6 31.63 -0.98 -16.07
CA GLU A 6 33.09 -1.15 -16.13
C GLU A 6 33.48 -2.62 -16.28
N LYS A 7 32.90 -3.52 -15.46
CA LYS A 7 33.14 -4.95 -15.60
C LYS A 7 32.67 -5.51 -16.94
N LEU A 8 31.54 -5.04 -17.47
CA LEU A 8 31.07 -5.42 -18.80
C LEU A 8 32.03 -4.94 -19.90
N ALA A 9 32.59 -3.74 -19.78
CA ALA A 9 33.60 -3.25 -20.71
C ALA A 9 34.85 -4.13 -20.72
N GLU A 10 35.32 -4.57 -19.55
CA GLU A 10 36.45 -5.51 -19.44
C GLU A 10 36.15 -6.86 -20.09
N LEU A 11 34.97 -7.42 -19.82
CA LEU A 11 34.57 -8.75 -20.31
C LEU A 11 34.31 -8.77 -21.82
N THR A 12 33.83 -7.66 -22.38
CA THR A 12 33.38 -7.58 -23.78
C THR A 12 34.36 -6.83 -24.69
N GLY A 13 35.27 -6.04 -24.12
CA GLY A 13 36.11 -5.09 -24.86
C GLY A 13 35.37 -3.84 -25.36
N ASP A 14 34.07 -3.70 -25.10
CA ASP A 14 33.26 -2.59 -25.58
C ASP A 14 33.35 -1.36 -24.65
N LYS A 15 34.08 -0.34 -25.09
CA LYS A 15 34.30 0.89 -24.32
C LYS A 15 33.03 1.72 -24.11
N ARG A 16 31.98 1.51 -24.91
CA ARG A 16 30.72 2.27 -24.79
C ARG A 16 30.07 2.10 -23.42
N PHE A 17 30.28 0.96 -22.76
CA PHE A 17 29.82 0.75 -21.38
C PHE A 17 30.43 1.75 -20.40
N ILE A 18 31.70 2.14 -20.57
CA ILE A 18 32.38 3.13 -19.74
C ILE A 18 31.96 4.54 -20.15
N ASP A 19 31.90 4.81 -21.45
CA ASP A 19 31.56 6.14 -21.99
C ASP A 19 30.16 6.60 -21.56
N TYR A 20 29.20 5.68 -21.49
CA TYR A 20 27.85 5.97 -21.00
C TYR A 20 27.84 6.59 -19.59
N TRP A 21 28.78 6.17 -18.72
CA TRP A 21 28.92 6.63 -17.34
C TRP A 21 30.07 7.63 -17.14
N LYS A 22 30.63 8.21 -18.21
CA LYS A 22 31.80 9.11 -18.17
C LYS A 22 31.74 10.11 -17.03
N PHE A 23 30.69 10.93 -16.96
CA PHE A 23 30.58 12.01 -15.97
C PHE A 23 30.37 11.48 -14.54
N VAL A 24 29.76 10.31 -14.36
CA VAL A 24 29.70 9.67 -13.04
C VAL A 24 31.10 9.24 -12.60
N ARG A 25 31.90 8.68 -13.51
CA ARG A 25 33.28 8.25 -13.22
C ARG A 25 34.23 9.42 -13.01
N GLU A 26 33.97 10.55 -13.65
CA GLU A 26 34.72 11.81 -13.46
C GLU A 26 34.24 12.62 -12.25
N ASN A 27 33.29 12.10 -11.46
CA ASN A 27 32.67 12.81 -10.34
C ASN A 27 32.08 14.20 -10.73
N ASN A 28 31.50 14.27 -11.92
CA ASN A 28 31.01 15.48 -12.57
C ASN A 28 29.54 15.32 -13.03
N ALA A 29 28.72 14.72 -12.16
CA ALA A 29 27.33 14.34 -12.49
C ALA A 29 26.37 15.54 -12.59
N ASP A 30 26.78 16.71 -12.14
CA ASP A 30 26.07 17.98 -12.28
C ASP A 30 25.84 18.37 -13.75
N VAL A 31 26.69 17.92 -14.67
CA VAL A 31 26.46 18.05 -16.12
C VAL A 31 25.12 17.45 -16.54
N TYR A 32 24.73 16.30 -15.98
CA TYR A 32 23.42 15.69 -16.26
C TYR A 32 22.28 16.54 -15.70
N LEU A 33 22.46 17.09 -14.50
CA LEU A 33 21.46 17.93 -13.85
C LEU A 33 21.25 19.22 -14.65
N GLN A 34 22.32 19.91 -15.07
CA GLN A 34 22.23 21.09 -15.91
C GLN A 34 21.50 20.80 -17.23
N ARG A 35 21.85 19.69 -17.91
CA ARG A 35 21.17 19.28 -19.15
C ARG A 35 19.67 19.07 -18.96
N ILE A 36 19.24 18.53 -17.83
CA ILE A 36 17.83 18.37 -17.50
C ILE A 36 17.17 19.75 -17.34
N LEU A 37 17.80 20.67 -16.61
CA LEU A 37 17.27 22.02 -16.41
C LEU A 37 17.12 22.78 -17.75
N ASP A 38 18.14 22.73 -18.61
CA ASP A 38 18.15 23.40 -19.90
C ASP A 38 17.02 22.95 -20.84
N ASN A 39 16.58 21.69 -20.69
CA ASN A 39 15.57 21.06 -21.55
C ASN A 39 14.21 20.87 -20.86
N SER A 40 14.03 21.42 -19.66
CA SER A 40 12.76 21.38 -18.93
C SER A 40 12.10 22.76 -18.94
N THR A 41 10.84 22.85 -19.35
CA THR A 41 10.14 24.14 -19.53
C THR A 41 10.13 25.00 -18.26
N ASN A 42 10.00 24.37 -17.09
CA ASN A 42 9.88 25.08 -15.82
C ASN A 42 11.21 25.57 -15.25
N THR A 43 12.34 25.12 -15.79
CA THR A 43 13.69 25.40 -15.24
C THR A 43 14.69 25.86 -16.31
N LYS A 44 14.27 25.94 -17.58
CA LYS A 44 15.10 26.46 -18.66
C LYS A 44 15.62 27.86 -18.30
N GLY A 45 16.93 28.03 -18.44
CA GLY A 45 17.66 29.25 -18.05
C GLY A 45 18.19 29.25 -16.62
N TYR A 46 17.91 28.22 -15.82
CA TYR A 46 18.49 28.09 -14.47
C TYR A 46 19.86 27.43 -14.54
N SER A 47 20.78 27.86 -13.68
CA SER A 47 22.04 27.18 -13.45
C SER A 47 21.89 26.23 -12.26
N PHE A 48 22.28 24.96 -12.44
CA PHE A 48 22.31 23.99 -11.35
C PHE A 48 23.19 24.47 -10.20
N LYS A 49 24.34 25.08 -10.50
CA LYS A 49 25.25 25.60 -9.47
C LYS A 49 24.57 26.68 -8.62
N ASP A 50 23.94 27.66 -9.26
CA ASP A 50 23.21 28.72 -8.54
C ASP A 50 22.07 28.16 -7.68
N LEU A 51 21.30 27.21 -8.22
CA LEU A 51 20.25 26.52 -7.45
C LEU A 51 20.82 25.74 -6.27
N HIS A 52 21.96 25.08 -6.45
CA HIS A 52 22.64 24.32 -5.40
C HIS A 52 23.14 25.24 -4.28
N ASP A 53 23.84 26.32 -4.64
CA ASP A 53 24.37 27.29 -3.67
C ASP A 53 23.22 27.92 -2.85
N LYS A 54 22.13 28.34 -3.51
CA LYS A 54 20.93 28.83 -2.83
C LYS A 54 20.29 27.78 -1.93
N ALA A 55 20.22 26.52 -2.37
CA ALA A 55 19.67 25.44 -1.56
C ALA A 55 20.49 25.18 -0.28
N LEU A 56 21.82 25.33 -0.34
CA LEU A 56 22.69 25.24 0.85
C LEU A 56 22.39 26.36 1.87
N GLU A 57 21.98 27.53 1.40
CA GLU A 57 21.54 28.65 2.23
C GLU A 57 20.05 28.55 2.64
N GLY A 58 19.34 27.49 2.22
CA GLY A 58 17.91 27.31 2.49
C GLY A 58 17.00 28.25 1.71
N ILE A 59 17.50 28.85 0.63
CA ILE A 59 16.77 29.79 -0.22
C ILE A 59 16.05 29.00 -1.33
N PRO A 60 14.71 28.97 -1.36
CA PRO A 60 13.98 28.27 -2.40
C PRO A 60 14.03 29.04 -3.74
N ALA A 61 14.05 28.30 -4.84
CA ALA A 61 13.85 28.87 -6.17
C ALA A 61 12.37 28.79 -6.57
N LEU A 62 11.84 29.90 -7.08
CA LEU A 62 10.58 29.85 -7.82
C LEU A 62 10.80 29.08 -9.13
N MET A 63 9.77 28.40 -9.63
CA MET A 63 9.83 27.69 -10.91
C MET A 63 9.09 28.52 -11.97
N ASN A 64 9.48 28.40 -13.24
CA ASN A 64 8.86 29.11 -14.37
C ASN A 64 7.49 28.50 -14.76
N SER A 65 6.54 28.46 -13.83
CA SER A 65 5.16 28.00 -14.08
C SER A 65 4.27 29.16 -14.52
N ARG A 66 3.21 28.85 -15.29
CA ARG A 66 2.21 29.83 -15.74
C ARG A 66 1.54 30.60 -14.60
N THR A 67 1.33 29.94 -13.46
CA THR A 67 0.74 30.49 -12.24
C THR A 67 1.60 30.15 -11.03
N THR A 68 1.59 31.02 -10.01
CA THR A 68 2.27 30.82 -8.73
C THR A 68 1.36 31.31 -7.59
N PRO A 69 0.81 30.42 -6.73
CA PRO A 69 0.92 28.95 -6.73
C PRO A 69 0.38 28.28 -8.01
N LYS A 70 0.86 27.07 -8.32
CA LYS A 70 0.48 26.33 -9.53
C LYS A 70 -1.01 25.95 -9.49
N SER A 71 -1.76 26.41 -10.49
CA SER A 71 -3.15 26.00 -10.75
C SER A 71 -3.20 25.06 -11.96
N ILE A 72 -3.64 23.82 -11.74
CA ILE A 72 -3.81 22.82 -12.81
C ILE A 72 -5.08 23.14 -13.60
N GLY A 73 -4.98 23.15 -14.93
CA GLY A 73 -6.12 23.46 -15.80
C GLY A 73 -6.38 24.95 -15.99
N TYR A 74 -5.47 25.85 -15.56
CA TYR A 74 -5.66 27.30 -15.69
C TYR A 74 -5.95 27.73 -17.14
N ASP A 75 -5.14 27.28 -18.11
CA ASP A 75 -5.35 27.64 -19.52
C ASP A 75 -6.70 27.14 -20.04
N GLN A 76 -7.19 26.00 -19.53
CA GLN A 76 -8.50 25.46 -19.88
C GLN A 76 -9.66 26.27 -19.30
N LEU A 77 -9.50 26.75 -18.07
CA LEU A 77 -10.56 27.45 -17.32
C LEU A 77 -10.59 28.96 -17.62
N ALA A 78 -9.43 29.61 -17.62
CA ALA A 78 -9.30 31.07 -17.79
C ALA A 78 -9.15 31.47 -19.25
N ASP A 79 -8.30 30.75 -20.00
CA ASP A 79 -7.97 31.08 -21.40
C ASP A 79 -8.83 30.29 -22.40
N SER A 80 -9.81 29.50 -21.92
CA SER A 80 -10.71 28.67 -22.73
C SER A 80 -10.01 27.71 -23.70
N THR A 81 -8.79 27.28 -23.34
CA THR A 81 -8.06 26.27 -24.11
C THR A 81 -8.79 24.92 -24.00
N PRO A 82 -8.90 24.13 -25.08
CA PRO A 82 -9.45 22.79 -24.96
C PRO A 82 -8.68 21.90 -23.97
N TRP A 83 -9.38 20.99 -23.31
CA TRP A 83 -8.74 19.91 -22.55
C TRP A 83 -8.06 18.93 -23.51
N TYR A 84 -7.01 18.24 -23.05
CA TYR A 84 -6.30 17.20 -23.83
C TYR A 84 -7.06 15.87 -23.81
N THR A 85 -8.29 15.92 -24.27
CA THR A 85 -9.28 14.84 -24.32
C THR A 85 -9.93 14.81 -25.70
N LYS A 86 -10.70 13.76 -26.02
CA LYS A 86 -11.28 13.58 -27.36
C LYS A 86 -12.28 14.70 -27.71
N SER A 87 -13.07 15.14 -26.73
CA SER A 87 -14.07 16.20 -26.84
C SER A 87 -13.51 17.61 -26.62
N GLY A 88 -12.27 17.74 -26.15
CA GLY A 88 -11.73 19.01 -25.70
C GLY A 88 -12.36 19.54 -24.40
N ARG A 89 -13.08 18.69 -23.64
CA ARG A 89 -13.74 19.00 -22.36
C ARG A 89 -13.40 17.93 -21.30
N LEU A 90 -13.84 18.16 -20.06
CA LEU A 90 -13.85 17.09 -19.07
C LEU A 90 -14.87 16.03 -19.48
N GLU A 91 -14.41 14.78 -19.62
CA GLU A 91 -15.21 13.67 -20.11
C GLU A 91 -15.72 12.82 -18.96
N PHE A 92 -17.03 12.87 -18.74
CA PHE A 92 -17.75 12.00 -17.82
C PHE A 92 -18.46 10.85 -18.52
N TYR A 93 -18.37 10.80 -19.86
CA TYR A 93 -18.81 9.65 -20.64
C TYR A 93 -17.61 9.10 -21.42
N ARG A 94 -17.39 7.79 -21.33
CA ARG A 94 -16.38 7.06 -22.12
C ARG A 94 -17.09 6.22 -23.20
N GLU A 95 -16.76 6.46 -24.45
CA GLU A 95 -17.42 5.79 -25.58
C GLU A 95 -16.63 4.59 -26.10
N GLU A 96 -15.43 4.38 -25.57
CA GLU A 96 -14.60 3.22 -25.86
C GLU A 96 -15.31 1.91 -25.45
N ASP A 97 -15.29 0.91 -26.33
CA ASP A 97 -16.00 -0.36 -26.12
C ASP A 97 -15.62 -1.01 -24.79
N GLU A 98 -14.34 -0.98 -24.39
CA GLU A 98 -13.87 -1.56 -23.15
C GLU A 98 -14.50 -0.90 -21.90
N PHE A 99 -14.84 0.39 -21.96
CA PHE A 99 -15.55 1.08 -20.87
C PHE A 99 -17.04 0.77 -20.87
N ILE A 100 -17.66 0.63 -22.05
CA ILE A 100 -19.07 0.23 -22.18
C ILE A 100 -19.25 -1.21 -21.68
N GLU A 101 -18.39 -2.13 -22.13
CA GLU A 101 -18.37 -3.53 -21.70
C GLU A 101 -18.13 -3.67 -20.19
N ALA A 102 -17.26 -2.83 -19.64
CA ALA A 102 -17.06 -2.74 -18.19
C ALA A 102 -18.25 -2.11 -17.44
N GLY A 103 -19.19 -1.44 -18.12
CA GLY A 103 -20.26 -0.69 -17.47
C GLY A 103 -19.75 0.54 -16.70
N GLU A 104 -18.62 1.09 -17.14
CA GLU A 104 -17.95 2.28 -16.56
C GLU A 104 -17.83 3.42 -17.57
N ASN A 105 -18.62 3.35 -18.63
CA ASN A 105 -18.81 4.45 -19.56
C ASN A 105 -19.44 5.67 -18.89
N LEU A 106 -20.00 5.54 -17.68
CA LEU A 106 -20.37 6.62 -16.77
C LEU A 106 -19.73 6.37 -15.38
N PRO A 107 -19.56 7.40 -14.54
CA PRO A 107 -19.26 7.22 -13.13
C PRO A 107 -20.36 6.39 -12.44
N VAL A 108 -19.95 5.30 -11.79
CA VAL A 108 -20.85 4.36 -11.09
C VAL A 108 -20.30 4.02 -9.70
N HIS A 109 -21.19 3.55 -8.81
CA HIS A 109 -20.78 2.83 -7.61
C HIS A 109 -20.44 1.40 -8.00
N ARG A 110 -19.17 1.02 -7.84
CA ARG A 110 -18.71 -0.36 -8.00
C ARG A 110 -18.08 -0.83 -6.69
N GLU A 111 -18.50 -2.00 -6.21
CA GLU A 111 -17.86 -2.63 -5.06
C GLU A 111 -16.41 -3.02 -5.39
N PRO A 112 -15.47 -2.82 -4.46
CA PRO A 112 -14.11 -3.34 -4.55
C PRO A 112 -14.03 -4.83 -4.95
N VAL A 113 -12.90 -5.25 -5.54
CA VAL A 113 -12.72 -6.66 -5.98
C VAL A 113 -12.41 -7.59 -4.81
N ASP A 114 -11.93 -7.05 -3.69
CA ASP A 114 -11.65 -7.84 -2.48
C ASP A 114 -11.95 -7.06 -1.19
N SER A 115 -11.88 -5.73 -1.19
CA SER A 115 -12.15 -4.93 0.01
C SER A 115 -13.63 -4.59 0.19
N THR A 116 -14.50 -5.59 0.18
CA THR A 116 -15.95 -5.43 0.40
C THR A 116 -16.51 -6.53 1.32
N PHE A 117 -17.63 -6.23 2.00
CA PHE A 117 -18.44 -7.22 2.71
C PHE A 117 -19.51 -7.87 1.81
N TYR A 118 -19.75 -7.30 0.64
CA TYR A 118 -20.75 -7.75 -0.34
C TYR A 118 -20.10 -8.63 -1.41
N GLU A 119 -20.88 -9.02 -2.41
CA GLU A 119 -20.34 -9.67 -3.60
C GLU A 119 -19.29 -8.75 -4.28
N PRO A 120 -18.08 -9.24 -4.56
CA PRO A 120 -17.05 -8.45 -5.21
C PRO A 120 -17.41 -7.96 -6.61
N ASN A 121 -16.88 -6.77 -6.94
CA ASN A 121 -16.87 -6.21 -8.30
C ASN A 121 -18.24 -5.95 -8.94
N ILE A 122 -19.32 -5.97 -8.15
CA ILE A 122 -20.67 -5.61 -8.62
C ILE A 122 -20.80 -4.10 -8.82
N ILE A 123 -21.63 -3.69 -9.78
CA ILE A 123 -22.08 -2.31 -9.95
C ILE A 123 -23.42 -2.15 -9.23
N ILE A 124 -23.52 -1.16 -8.35
CA ILE A 124 -24.76 -0.85 -7.61
C ILE A 124 -25.43 0.34 -8.29
N ALA A 125 -26.53 0.06 -9.00
CA ALA A 125 -27.26 1.11 -9.70
C ALA A 125 -28.70 0.68 -10.05
N PRO A 126 -29.64 1.64 -10.15
CA PRO A 126 -30.93 1.39 -10.78
C PRO A 126 -30.76 1.11 -12.29
N PRO A 127 -31.76 0.53 -12.97
CA PRO A 127 -31.75 0.38 -14.42
C PRO A 127 -31.49 1.73 -15.11
N HIS A 128 -30.54 1.76 -16.05
CA HIS A 128 -30.17 2.96 -16.80
C HIS A 128 -29.74 2.59 -18.22
N GLU A 129 -30.25 3.28 -19.24
CA GLU A 129 -30.06 2.93 -20.66
C GLU A 129 -28.59 2.97 -21.12
N ALA A 130 -27.79 3.82 -20.49
CA ALA A 130 -26.36 3.93 -20.76
C ALA A 130 -25.51 2.82 -20.08
N MET A 131 -26.04 2.09 -19.09
CA MET A 131 -25.30 0.99 -18.47
C MET A 131 -25.60 -0.32 -19.18
N ARG A 132 -24.69 -0.74 -20.05
CA ARG A 132 -24.82 -1.98 -20.83
C ARG A 132 -23.55 -2.84 -20.70
N PRO A 133 -23.14 -3.21 -19.47
CA PRO A 133 -21.97 -4.04 -19.29
C PRO A 133 -22.14 -5.41 -19.95
N SER A 134 -21.05 -5.93 -20.49
CA SER A 134 -20.95 -7.32 -20.89
C SER A 134 -20.83 -8.18 -19.63
N GLY A 135 -21.87 -8.97 -19.37
CA GLY A 135 -21.87 -9.93 -18.28
C GLY A 135 -20.77 -11.00 -18.45
N PRO A 136 -20.36 -11.68 -17.37
CA PRO A 136 -19.33 -12.72 -17.44
C PRO A 136 -19.63 -13.84 -18.45
N GLU A 137 -20.91 -14.09 -18.72
CA GLU A 137 -21.39 -15.12 -19.64
C GLU A 137 -20.93 -14.88 -21.09
N VAL A 138 -20.79 -13.61 -21.49
CA VAL A 138 -20.27 -13.23 -22.82
C VAL A 138 -18.84 -13.74 -23.01
N TYR A 139 -18.07 -13.82 -21.93
CA TYR A 139 -16.69 -14.29 -21.92
C TYR A 139 -16.57 -15.78 -21.55
N GLY A 140 -17.69 -16.51 -21.48
CA GLY A 140 -17.71 -17.94 -21.13
C GLY A 140 -17.56 -18.24 -19.63
N ALA A 141 -17.60 -17.22 -18.77
CA ALA A 141 -17.58 -17.40 -17.31
C ALA A 141 -19.01 -17.49 -16.76
N LYS A 142 -19.20 -18.25 -15.68
CA LYS A 142 -20.51 -18.32 -15.03
C LYS A 142 -20.80 -17.04 -14.26
N ARG A 143 -22.07 -16.63 -14.22
CA ARG A 143 -22.49 -15.48 -13.42
C ARG A 143 -22.05 -15.61 -11.98
N ASP A 144 -22.20 -16.77 -11.36
CA ASP A 144 -21.93 -17.01 -9.95
C ASP A 144 -20.50 -17.48 -9.64
N ASP A 145 -19.59 -17.46 -10.63
CA ASP A 145 -18.18 -17.79 -10.40
C ASP A 145 -17.45 -16.64 -9.68
N LEU A 146 -17.39 -16.75 -8.36
CA LEU A 146 -16.74 -15.80 -7.47
C LEU A 146 -15.30 -16.18 -7.07
N SER A 147 -14.67 -17.09 -7.84
CA SER A 147 -13.27 -17.48 -7.63
C SER A 147 -12.33 -16.27 -7.74
N CYS A 148 -11.16 -16.38 -7.12
CA CYS A 148 -10.21 -15.27 -6.97
C CYS A 148 -9.79 -14.67 -8.32
N GLU A 149 -9.59 -15.51 -9.36
CA GLU A 149 -9.26 -15.02 -10.70
C GLU A 149 -10.47 -14.38 -11.40
N THR A 150 -11.62 -15.07 -11.44
CA THR A 150 -12.79 -14.66 -12.23
C THR A 150 -13.43 -13.38 -11.70
N ARG A 151 -13.51 -13.20 -10.37
CA ARG A 151 -14.27 -12.09 -9.77
C ARG A 151 -13.79 -10.69 -10.17
N SER A 152 -12.52 -10.56 -10.58
CA SER A 152 -11.92 -9.30 -11.04
C SER A 152 -12.48 -8.78 -12.38
N GLY A 153 -13.01 -9.67 -13.22
CA GLY A 153 -13.54 -9.34 -14.55
C GLY A 153 -15.07 -9.36 -14.64
N ARG A 154 -15.77 -9.60 -13.52
CA ARG A 154 -17.24 -9.68 -13.51
C ARG A 154 -17.88 -8.29 -13.54
N ASN A 155 -18.64 -8.00 -14.60
CA ASN A 155 -19.45 -6.78 -14.68
C ASN A 155 -20.93 -7.11 -14.44
N VAL A 156 -21.28 -7.29 -13.17
CA VAL A 156 -22.64 -7.64 -12.75
C VAL A 156 -23.30 -6.41 -12.13
N VAL A 157 -24.52 -6.08 -12.58
CA VAL A 157 -25.29 -4.96 -12.04
C VAL A 157 -26.36 -5.49 -11.09
N TYR A 158 -26.43 -4.88 -9.90
CA TYR A 158 -27.47 -5.10 -8.91
C TYR A 158 -28.08 -3.77 -8.47
N THR A 159 -29.36 -3.80 -8.11
CA THR A 159 -29.97 -2.77 -7.29
C THR A 159 -29.40 -2.85 -5.86
N TRP A 160 -29.52 -1.76 -5.09
CA TRP A 160 -29.12 -1.80 -3.68
C TRP A 160 -29.88 -2.88 -2.87
N GLU A 161 -31.16 -3.11 -3.18
CA GLU A 161 -31.99 -4.12 -2.52
C GLU A 161 -31.51 -5.56 -2.74
N GLU A 162 -30.81 -5.80 -3.85
CA GLU A 162 -30.16 -7.07 -4.16
C GLU A 162 -28.75 -7.11 -3.55
N ALA A 163 -27.94 -6.08 -3.79
CA ALA A 163 -26.55 -6.00 -3.34
C ALA A 163 -26.42 -6.20 -1.82
N LYS A 164 -27.28 -5.56 -1.01
CA LYS A 164 -27.23 -5.65 0.46
C LYS A 164 -27.50 -7.05 1.02
N LYS A 165 -28.06 -7.97 0.21
CA LYS A 165 -28.32 -9.37 0.58
C LYS A 165 -27.18 -10.29 0.18
N THR A 166 -26.23 -9.79 -0.61
CA THR A 166 -25.03 -10.53 -0.99
C THR A 166 -23.98 -10.48 0.11
N ALA A 167 -22.99 -11.37 0.00
CA ALA A 167 -21.87 -11.43 0.93
C ALA A 167 -20.58 -11.75 0.17
N HIS A 168 -19.45 -11.34 0.73
CA HIS A 168 -18.15 -11.69 0.19
C HIS A 168 -17.96 -13.23 0.19
N PRO A 169 -17.46 -13.86 -0.90
CA PRO A 169 -17.42 -15.31 -1.04
C PRO A 169 -16.65 -16.03 0.07
N LEU A 170 -15.61 -15.39 0.61
CA LEU A 170 -14.79 -15.93 1.70
C LEU A 170 -15.46 -15.89 3.09
N MET A 171 -16.57 -15.18 3.26
CA MET A 171 -17.23 -15.09 4.57
C MET A 171 -17.68 -16.45 5.09
N LYS A 172 -18.06 -17.37 4.19
CA LYS A 172 -18.42 -18.76 4.53
C LYS A 172 -17.25 -19.53 5.17
N ASP A 173 -16.01 -19.14 4.87
CA ASP A 173 -14.77 -19.79 5.36
C ASP A 173 -14.19 -19.06 6.60
N GLY A 174 -14.96 -18.14 7.16
CA GLY A 174 -14.64 -17.40 8.38
C GLY A 174 -13.77 -16.16 8.16
N PHE A 175 -13.63 -15.69 6.92
CA PHE A 175 -13.04 -14.38 6.63
C PHE A 175 -14.04 -13.29 6.99
N LYS A 176 -13.56 -12.19 7.56
CA LYS A 176 -14.45 -11.16 8.13
C LYS A 176 -13.95 -9.73 8.01
N PHE A 177 -12.70 -9.53 7.57
CA PHE A 177 -12.04 -8.24 7.73
C PHE A 177 -11.56 -7.68 6.40
N ILE A 178 -11.93 -6.43 6.12
CA ILE A 178 -11.24 -5.63 5.11
C ILE A 178 -9.85 -5.26 5.64
N PHE A 179 -8.82 -5.41 4.81
CA PHE A 179 -7.43 -5.13 5.18
C PHE A 179 -6.86 -3.96 4.37
N HIS A 180 -6.59 -2.84 5.06
CA HIS A 180 -6.05 -1.64 4.44
C HIS A 180 -4.60 -1.38 4.81
N THR A 181 -3.86 -0.83 3.85
CA THR A 181 -2.43 -0.51 4.03
C THR A 181 -2.08 0.96 3.73
N PRO A 182 -2.55 1.92 4.54
CA PRO A 182 -2.24 3.34 4.34
C PRO A 182 -0.78 3.67 4.66
N LYS A 183 -0.34 4.86 4.24
CA LYS A 183 1.01 5.37 4.54
C LYS A 183 1.09 5.97 5.94
N TYR A 184 2.21 5.75 6.60
CA TYR A 184 2.52 6.24 7.93
C TYR A 184 3.11 7.66 7.89
N ARG A 185 2.75 8.48 8.89
CA ARG A 185 3.15 9.90 8.97
C ARG A 185 4.64 10.15 9.24
N HIS A 186 5.36 9.22 9.87
CA HIS A 186 6.77 9.41 10.24
C HIS A 186 7.75 8.65 9.33
N GLY A 187 7.31 8.22 8.14
CA GLY A 187 8.18 7.59 7.16
C GLY A 187 7.73 7.83 5.72
N ALA A 188 8.67 7.95 4.81
CA ALA A 188 8.45 7.98 3.38
C ALA A 188 8.62 6.56 2.83
N HIS A 189 7.51 5.81 2.73
CA HIS A 189 7.55 4.38 2.42
C HIS A 189 8.44 3.64 3.43
N THR A 190 9.46 2.91 2.96
CA THR A 190 10.37 2.16 3.81
C THR A 190 11.60 2.97 4.26
N THR A 191 11.63 4.29 4.08
CA THR A 191 12.75 5.15 4.47
C THR A 191 12.26 6.23 5.43
N PRO A 192 12.95 6.53 6.55
CA PRO A 192 14.13 5.89 7.16
C PRO A 192 13.75 4.99 8.36
N ILE A 193 12.70 4.18 8.18
CA ILE A 193 12.03 3.39 9.24
C ILE A 193 12.91 2.34 9.92
N ASP A 194 14.09 2.05 9.37
CA ASP A 194 15.06 1.10 9.85
C ASP A 194 16.12 1.71 10.78
N THR A 195 16.11 3.03 10.96
CA THR A 195 16.88 3.67 12.03
C THR A 195 16.20 3.43 13.39
N ASP A 196 16.96 3.04 14.42
CA ASP A 196 16.40 2.67 15.73
C ASP A 196 15.46 3.75 16.30
N MET A 197 15.85 5.02 16.17
CA MET A 197 15.08 6.17 16.65
C MET A 197 13.70 6.27 15.97
N VAL A 198 13.62 6.04 14.66
CA VAL A 198 12.35 6.11 13.92
C VAL A 198 11.55 4.83 14.12
N ALA A 199 12.22 3.68 14.16
CA ALA A 199 11.62 2.38 14.39
C ALA A 199 10.85 2.32 15.72
N ILE A 200 11.45 2.79 16.82
CA ILE A 200 10.80 2.77 18.15
C ILE A 200 9.55 3.67 18.17
N LEU A 201 9.56 4.78 17.42
CA LEU A 201 8.42 5.69 17.33
C LEU A 201 7.28 5.17 16.44
N PHE A 202 7.55 4.10 15.67
CA PHE A 202 6.61 3.58 14.68
C PHE A 202 5.25 3.20 15.26
N GLY A 203 5.26 2.54 16.41
CA GLY A 203 4.07 2.01 17.05
C GLY A 203 4.30 1.76 18.53
N PRO A 204 3.29 1.22 19.24
CA PRO A 204 3.37 1.06 20.68
C PRO A 204 4.25 -0.12 21.12
N PHE A 205 4.83 -0.87 20.18
CA PHE A 205 5.62 -2.07 20.43
C PHE A 205 7.14 -1.84 20.37
N GLY A 206 7.57 -0.57 20.33
CA GLY A 206 8.99 -0.22 20.38
C GLY A 206 9.63 -0.58 21.74
N ASP A 207 10.75 -1.29 21.70
CA ASP A 207 11.61 -1.56 22.85
C ASP A 207 13.08 -1.61 22.41
N ILE A 208 13.84 -0.56 22.74
CA ILE A 208 15.28 -0.46 22.42
C ILE A 208 16.10 -1.59 23.03
N TYR A 209 15.65 -2.14 24.15
CA TYR A 209 16.34 -3.23 24.84
C TYR A 209 15.94 -4.62 24.32
N ARG A 210 14.90 -4.69 23.46
CA ARG A 210 14.32 -5.94 22.95
C ARG A 210 14.19 -7.01 24.04
N ARG A 211 13.51 -6.65 25.14
CA ARG A 211 13.31 -7.58 26.27
C ARG A 211 12.57 -8.85 25.84
N ASP A 212 11.66 -8.72 24.88
CA ASP A 212 11.08 -9.84 24.16
C ASP A 212 11.92 -10.15 22.90
N LYS A 213 12.75 -11.20 22.98
CA LYS A 213 13.62 -11.61 21.87
C LYS A 213 12.87 -12.12 20.65
N ARG A 214 11.55 -12.38 20.76
CA ARG A 214 10.72 -12.75 19.60
C ARG A 214 10.52 -11.56 18.67
N SER A 215 10.55 -10.32 19.17
CA SER A 215 10.40 -9.14 18.34
C SER A 215 11.52 -9.10 17.28
N PRO A 216 11.19 -8.92 15.99
CA PRO A 216 12.13 -9.05 14.88
C PRO A 216 13.22 -7.96 14.88
N PHE A 217 12.92 -6.80 15.47
CA PHE A 217 13.81 -5.66 15.61
C PHE A 217 13.54 -4.91 16.94
N VAL A 218 14.01 -3.66 17.08
CA VAL A 218 13.68 -2.76 18.22
C VAL A 218 12.23 -2.28 18.20
N THR A 219 11.49 -2.67 17.18
CA THR A 219 10.05 -2.48 16.98
C THR A 219 9.55 -3.62 16.09
N GLU A 220 8.25 -3.62 15.79
CA GLU A 220 7.67 -4.58 14.86
C GLU A 220 6.39 -4.10 14.20
N GLY A 221 6.06 -4.76 13.09
CA GLY A 221 4.79 -4.55 12.43
C GLY A 221 3.61 -5.07 13.20
N TYR A 222 2.51 -4.35 13.07
CA TYR A 222 1.26 -4.61 13.74
C TYR A 222 0.07 -4.22 12.86
N VAL A 223 -1.10 -4.76 13.18
CA VAL A 223 -2.37 -4.35 12.59
C VAL A 223 -3.25 -3.69 13.65
N ASP A 224 -3.86 -2.56 13.33
CA ASP A 224 -4.93 -1.99 14.12
C ASP A 224 -6.24 -2.76 13.84
N ILE A 225 -6.91 -3.16 14.92
CA ILE A 225 -8.20 -3.85 14.89
C ILE A 225 -9.15 -3.17 15.88
N ASN A 226 -10.44 -3.15 15.55
CA ASN A 226 -11.46 -2.70 16.49
C ASN A 226 -11.44 -3.61 17.74
N PRO A 227 -11.41 -3.06 18.96
CA PRO A 227 -11.34 -3.87 20.19
C PRO A 227 -12.46 -4.90 20.33
N ALA A 228 -13.68 -4.59 19.89
CA ALA A 228 -14.80 -5.52 19.99
C ALA A 228 -14.61 -6.73 19.07
N ASP A 229 -14.15 -6.52 17.83
CA ASP A 229 -13.86 -7.63 16.92
C ASP A 229 -12.72 -8.50 17.45
N ALA A 230 -11.67 -7.89 18.01
CA ALA A 230 -10.55 -8.63 18.57
C ALA A 230 -10.97 -9.49 19.79
N GLN A 231 -11.82 -8.95 20.66
CA GLN A 231 -12.40 -9.69 21.79
C GLN A 231 -13.27 -10.86 21.33
N GLU A 232 -14.10 -10.67 20.29
CA GLU A 232 -14.89 -11.74 19.69
C GLU A 232 -14.03 -12.85 19.05
N LEU A 233 -12.82 -12.51 18.59
CA LEU A 233 -11.81 -13.47 18.12
C LEU A 233 -11.00 -14.12 19.26
N GLY A 234 -11.16 -13.68 20.50
CA GLY A 234 -10.34 -14.11 21.63
C GLY A 234 -8.89 -13.64 21.55
N VAL A 235 -8.61 -12.54 20.84
CA VAL A 235 -7.29 -11.91 20.66
C VAL A 235 -7.16 -10.73 21.62
N ASN A 236 -6.12 -10.69 22.46
CA ASN A 236 -5.85 -9.55 23.33
C ASN A 236 -5.00 -8.46 22.63
N ASP A 237 -5.02 -7.23 23.13
CA ASP A 237 -4.11 -6.17 22.65
C ASP A 237 -2.65 -6.59 22.85
N GLY A 238 -1.86 -6.54 21.78
CA GLY A 238 -0.47 -6.96 21.74
C GLY A 238 -0.22 -8.45 21.50
N ASP A 239 -1.25 -9.30 21.45
CA ASP A 239 -1.11 -10.71 21.02
C ASP A 239 -0.59 -10.78 19.58
N TYR A 240 0.18 -11.80 19.27
CA TYR A 240 0.54 -12.10 17.90
C TYR A 240 -0.59 -12.84 17.21
N ILE A 241 -0.81 -12.51 15.94
CA ILE A 241 -1.87 -13.06 15.10
C ILE A 241 -1.35 -13.41 13.71
N TRP A 242 -1.92 -14.46 13.15
CA TRP A 242 -1.84 -14.76 11.73
C TRP A 242 -2.90 -13.96 10.98
N ILE A 243 -2.48 -13.35 9.87
CA ILE A 243 -3.37 -12.71 8.90
C ILE A 243 -3.30 -13.53 7.61
N ASP A 244 -4.42 -14.15 7.27
CA ASP A 244 -4.56 -15.02 6.10
C ASP A 244 -5.46 -14.33 5.07
N PRO A 245 -4.99 -14.15 3.82
CA PRO A 245 -5.81 -13.72 2.69
C PRO A 245 -6.54 -14.88 2.02
N ASP A 246 -7.21 -14.61 0.90
CA ASP A 246 -7.78 -15.65 0.04
C ASP A 246 -6.76 -16.77 -0.22
N PRO A 247 -7.04 -18.02 0.20
CA PRO A 247 -6.07 -19.09 0.13
C PRO A 247 -5.85 -19.61 -1.29
N GLU A 248 -6.71 -19.27 -2.27
CA GLU A 248 -6.58 -19.75 -3.65
C GLU A 248 -5.22 -19.37 -4.29
N ASP A 249 -4.65 -18.24 -3.91
CA ASP A 249 -3.46 -17.71 -4.57
C ASP A 249 -2.45 -16.99 -3.67
N ARG A 250 -2.77 -16.78 -2.39
CA ARG A 250 -1.94 -15.99 -1.47
C ARG A 250 -1.54 -16.79 -0.22
N PRO A 251 -0.35 -16.53 0.35
CA PRO A 251 0.55 -15.38 0.11
C PRO A 251 1.36 -15.46 -1.19
N PHE A 252 1.39 -16.61 -1.86
CA PHE A 252 1.87 -16.80 -3.23
C PHE A 252 1.22 -18.04 -3.83
N ARG A 253 1.12 -18.13 -5.15
CA ARG A 253 0.49 -19.27 -5.83
C ARG A 253 1.21 -20.60 -5.53
N GLY A 254 0.45 -21.63 -5.15
CA GLY A 254 0.96 -22.97 -4.87
C GLY A 254 1.64 -23.15 -3.50
N TRP A 255 1.35 -22.25 -2.55
CA TRP A 255 1.92 -22.27 -1.20
C TRP A 255 1.62 -23.55 -0.42
N GLU A 256 0.52 -24.24 -0.72
CA GLU A 256 0.10 -25.47 -0.03
C GLU A 256 1.13 -26.60 -0.20
N LYS A 257 1.85 -26.58 -1.32
CA LYS A 257 2.91 -27.56 -1.64
C LYS A 257 4.32 -27.04 -1.32
N ASN A 258 4.43 -25.83 -0.79
CA ASN A 258 5.70 -25.17 -0.49
C ASN A 258 5.73 -24.64 0.95
N SER A 259 5.73 -25.58 1.91
CA SER A 259 5.78 -25.27 3.34
C SER A 259 7.01 -24.44 3.74
N LYS A 260 8.14 -24.64 3.05
CA LYS A 260 9.39 -23.91 3.29
C LYS A 260 9.21 -22.41 3.07
N ASP A 261 8.65 -22.03 1.92
CA ASP A 261 8.50 -20.60 1.61
C ASP A 261 7.27 -20.00 2.28
N TYR A 262 6.24 -20.81 2.52
CA TYR A 262 5.08 -20.41 3.31
C TYR A 262 5.45 -19.99 4.74
N ASP A 263 6.42 -20.66 5.37
CA ASP A 263 6.89 -20.36 6.74
C ASP A 263 7.44 -18.93 6.92
N PHE A 264 7.97 -18.30 5.86
CA PHE A 264 8.42 -16.90 5.92
C PHE A 264 7.48 -15.93 5.21
N ALA A 265 6.56 -16.40 4.37
CA ALA A 265 5.67 -15.56 3.57
C ALA A 265 4.33 -15.27 4.27
N ARG A 266 3.81 -16.19 5.08
CA ARG A 266 2.56 -16.00 5.85
C ARG A 266 2.72 -14.86 6.85
N LEU A 267 1.75 -13.94 6.92
CA LEU A 267 1.87 -12.74 7.75
C LEU A 267 1.65 -13.04 9.24
N LEU A 268 2.69 -12.78 10.05
CA LEU A 268 2.64 -12.76 11.51
C LEU A 268 2.94 -11.35 12.01
N CYS A 269 2.03 -10.79 12.80
CA CYS A 269 2.21 -9.46 13.39
C CYS A 269 1.48 -9.36 14.74
N ARG A 270 1.68 -8.28 15.48
CA ARG A 270 0.88 -8.00 16.68
C ARG A 270 -0.48 -7.38 16.32
N ALA A 271 -1.51 -7.73 17.08
CA ALA A 271 -2.77 -7.02 17.09
C ALA A 271 -2.66 -5.78 17.97
N ARG A 272 -3.16 -4.64 17.49
CA ARG A 272 -3.31 -3.42 18.29
C ARG A 272 -4.77 -3.04 18.39
N TYR A 273 -5.26 -2.92 19.62
CA TYR A 273 -6.58 -2.37 19.86
C TYR A 273 -6.62 -0.90 19.47
N TYR A 274 -7.48 -0.58 18.50
CA TYR A 274 -7.65 0.77 18.00
C TYR A 274 -9.13 1.08 17.79
N PRO A 275 -9.77 1.81 18.72
CA PRO A 275 -11.18 2.17 18.61
C PRO A 275 -11.53 3.03 17.39
N GLY A 276 -10.54 3.66 16.75
CA GLY A 276 -10.73 4.53 15.59
C GLY A 276 -10.90 3.79 14.26
N THR A 277 -10.76 2.45 14.22
CA THR A 277 -11.13 1.65 13.04
C THR A 277 -12.57 1.13 13.18
N PRO A 278 -13.41 1.23 12.14
CA PRO A 278 -14.72 0.60 12.10
C PRO A 278 -14.64 -0.91 12.37
N ARG A 279 -15.75 -1.51 12.82
CA ARG A 279 -15.85 -2.96 12.93
C ARG A 279 -15.68 -3.62 11.55
N GLY A 280 -15.01 -4.77 11.51
CA GLY A 280 -14.71 -5.49 10.27
C GLY A 280 -13.64 -4.82 9.38
N VAL A 281 -13.03 -3.71 9.82
CA VAL A 281 -11.99 -3.01 9.04
C VAL A 281 -10.70 -2.97 9.85
N THR A 282 -9.62 -3.37 9.20
CA THR A 282 -8.28 -3.42 9.80
C THR A 282 -7.30 -2.53 9.05
N ARG A 283 -6.27 -2.06 9.75
CA ARG A 283 -5.26 -1.15 9.18
C ARG A 283 -3.86 -1.59 9.57
N MET A 284 -3.01 -1.86 8.59
CA MET A 284 -1.58 -2.07 8.77
C MET A 284 -0.79 -1.05 7.97
N TRP A 285 0.13 -0.32 8.59
CA TRP A 285 0.91 0.70 7.87
C TRP A 285 1.82 0.13 6.75
N PHE A 286 1.77 0.74 5.56
CA PHE A 286 2.62 0.44 4.39
C PHE A 286 3.98 1.12 4.55
N ASN A 287 4.85 0.62 5.42
CA ASN A 287 6.15 1.27 5.61
C ASN A 287 7.26 0.34 6.08
N MET A 288 7.01 -0.96 6.25
CA MET A 288 7.91 -1.85 6.98
C MET A 288 8.63 -2.86 6.09
N TYR A 289 9.91 -3.11 6.41
CA TYR A 289 10.72 -4.14 5.78
C TYR A 289 10.15 -5.53 6.01
N GLY A 290 9.75 -6.18 4.92
CA GLY A 290 9.19 -7.52 4.92
C GLY A 290 10.20 -8.59 5.30
N THR A 291 9.70 -9.75 5.71
CA THR A 291 10.54 -10.89 6.02
C THR A 291 11.15 -11.47 4.74
N THR A 292 12.45 -11.76 4.77
CA THR A 292 13.14 -12.53 3.73
C THR A 292 13.53 -13.91 4.26
N PRO A 293 13.84 -14.90 3.39
CA PRO A 293 14.35 -16.20 3.84
C PRO A 293 15.57 -16.05 4.78
N GLY A 294 16.47 -15.10 4.49
CA GLY A 294 17.64 -14.86 5.33
C GLY A 294 17.30 -14.17 6.66
N SER A 295 16.31 -13.28 6.71
CA SER A 295 15.83 -12.69 7.96
C SER A 295 15.15 -13.73 8.85
N ARG A 296 14.36 -14.64 8.25
CA ARG A 296 13.74 -15.77 8.95
C ARG A 296 14.79 -16.72 9.53
N GLN A 297 15.86 -17.00 8.77
CA GLN A 297 17.00 -17.76 9.26
C GLN A 297 17.68 -17.04 10.45
N GLY A 298 17.95 -15.75 10.31
CA GLY A 298 18.53 -14.94 11.38
C GLY A 298 17.70 -14.99 12.66
N GLN A 299 16.37 -14.85 12.54
CA GLN A 299 15.44 -14.94 13.67
C GLN A 299 15.52 -16.28 14.40
N LYS A 300 15.73 -17.39 13.68
CA LYS A 300 15.77 -18.75 14.24
C LYS A 300 17.14 -19.10 14.85
N GLU A 301 18.23 -18.71 14.19
CA GLU A 301 19.58 -19.18 14.52
C GLU A 301 20.35 -18.24 15.45
N ARG A 302 20.02 -16.94 15.46
CA ARG A 302 20.74 -15.98 16.30
C ARG A 302 20.32 -16.08 17.76
N LYS A 303 21.30 -16.05 18.66
CA LYS A 303 21.08 -16.05 20.12
C LYS A 303 20.28 -14.83 20.64
N ASP A 304 20.32 -13.72 19.91
CA ASP A 304 19.57 -12.50 20.22
C ASP A 304 18.19 -12.45 19.55
N GLY A 305 17.86 -13.41 18.69
CA GLY A 305 16.59 -13.48 17.98
C GLY A 305 16.30 -12.29 17.06
N LEU A 306 17.30 -11.59 16.52
CA LEU A 306 17.05 -10.54 15.52
C LEU A 306 16.68 -11.16 14.17
N ALA A 307 15.71 -10.57 13.47
CA ALA A 307 15.35 -10.92 12.09
C ALA A 307 16.34 -10.32 11.06
N ARG A 308 17.64 -10.44 11.33
CA ARG A 308 18.71 -9.89 10.51
C ARG A 308 19.31 -10.96 9.60
N ASN A 309 19.28 -10.70 8.31
CA ASN A 309 19.84 -11.60 7.32
C ASN A 309 21.36 -11.72 7.52
N PRO A 310 21.90 -12.92 7.78
CA PRO A 310 23.33 -13.10 8.10
C PRO A 310 24.24 -12.84 6.90
N ARG A 311 23.70 -12.86 5.67
CA ARG A 311 24.47 -12.66 4.43
C ARG A 311 24.51 -11.21 3.99
N THR A 312 23.40 -10.50 4.13
CA THR A 312 23.24 -9.14 3.57
C THR A 312 23.15 -8.05 4.63
N GLY A 313 22.97 -8.43 5.90
CA GLY A 313 22.69 -7.47 6.97
C GLY A 313 21.28 -6.88 6.96
N TYR A 314 20.42 -7.26 6.00
CA TYR A 314 19.04 -6.79 5.89
C TYR A 314 18.24 -7.08 7.17
N GLN A 315 17.64 -6.05 7.76
CA GLN A 315 16.84 -6.14 8.97
C GLN A 315 15.35 -6.16 8.61
N ALA A 316 14.65 -7.26 8.89
CA ALA A 316 13.20 -7.29 8.74
C ALA A 316 12.51 -6.67 9.97
N MET A 317 11.31 -6.13 9.78
CA MET A 317 10.45 -5.61 10.85
C MET A 317 9.23 -6.49 11.13
N PHE A 318 9.16 -7.63 10.44
CA PHE A 318 8.20 -8.70 10.69
C PHE A 318 8.97 -9.98 11.02
N ARG A 319 8.35 -10.86 11.82
CA ARG A 319 8.87 -12.22 12.07
C ARG A 319 8.56 -13.16 10.91
N SER A 320 7.48 -12.89 10.20
CA SER A 320 7.05 -13.59 8.99
C SER A 320 6.14 -12.70 8.17
N GLY A 321 6.25 -12.82 6.85
CA GLY A 321 5.48 -12.08 5.86
C GLY A 321 5.78 -10.59 5.86
N SER A 322 4.79 -9.83 5.40
CA SER A 322 4.77 -8.37 5.39
C SER A 322 3.34 -7.86 5.21
N HIS A 323 3.15 -6.55 5.30
CA HIS A 323 1.91 -5.89 4.90
C HIS A 323 1.47 -6.20 3.44
N GLN A 324 2.36 -6.73 2.59
CA GLN A 324 2.02 -7.16 1.22
C GLN A 324 1.57 -8.63 1.12
N SER A 325 1.79 -9.44 2.16
CA SER A 325 1.49 -10.88 2.13
C SER A 325 0.01 -11.19 1.93
N ALA A 326 -0.88 -10.27 2.33
CA ALA A 326 -2.31 -10.43 2.14
C ALA A 326 -2.81 -9.88 0.80
N THR A 327 -2.01 -9.03 0.14
CA THR A 327 -2.48 -8.19 -0.95
C THR A 327 -2.25 -8.79 -2.33
N ARG A 328 -3.14 -8.44 -3.27
CA ARG A 328 -3.04 -8.77 -4.69
C ARG A 328 -3.14 -7.51 -5.54
N GLY A 329 -2.48 -7.51 -6.70
CA GLY A 329 -2.73 -6.53 -7.75
C GLY A 329 -3.95 -6.95 -8.57
N TRP A 330 -4.99 -6.14 -8.53
CA TRP A 330 -6.21 -6.34 -9.32
C TRP A 330 -6.11 -5.50 -10.60
N LEU A 331 -6.02 -6.17 -11.75
CA LEU A 331 -5.82 -5.50 -13.03
C LEU A 331 -7.16 -5.24 -13.71
N LYS A 332 -7.46 -3.97 -13.94
CA LYS A 332 -8.72 -3.54 -14.53
C LYS A 332 -8.61 -3.43 -16.05
N PRO A 333 -9.49 -4.08 -16.84
CA PRO A 333 -9.46 -3.98 -18.30
C PRO A 333 -9.48 -2.54 -18.83
N THR A 334 -10.25 -1.65 -18.19
CA THR A 334 -10.34 -0.23 -18.58
C THR A 334 -9.03 0.56 -18.40
N TRP A 335 -8.01 0.00 -17.73
CA TRP A 335 -6.66 0.57 -17.62
C TRP A 335 -5.64 -0.06 -18.57
N MET A 336 -6.05 -1.07 -19.32
CA MET A 336 -5.21 -1.85 -20.22
C MET A 336 -5.61 -1.67 -21.68
N THR A 337 -6.45 -0.67 -21.97
CA THR A 337 -7.01 -0.46 -23.31
C THR A 337 -6.02 0.23 -24.24
N ASP A 338 -6.08 -0.14 -25.51
CA ASP A 338 -5.40 0.57 -26.61
C ASP A 338 -6.31 1.64 -27.25
N SER A 339 -7.53 1.77 -26.74
CA SER A 339 -8.59 2.63 -27.28
C SER A 339 -8.62 4.04 -26.67
N LEU A 340 -8.18 4.20 -25.40
CA LEU A 340 -8.39 5.43 -24.65
C LEU A 340 -7.60 6.60 -25.23
N VAL A 341 -8.29 7.69 -25.58
CA VAL A 341 -7.63 8.95 -25.95
C VAL A 341 -7.09 9.63 -24.70
N ARG A 342 -5.79 9.93 -24.67
CA ARG A 342 -5.11 10.46 -23.48
C ARG A 342 -4.00 11.46 -23.85
N LYS A 343 -3.69 12.37 -22.94
CA LYS A 343 -2.54 13.29 -23.09
C LYS A 343 -1.21 12.53 -23.07
N GLY A 344 -0.19 13.00 -23.77
CA GLY A 344 1.20 12.53 -23.57
C GLY A 344 1.77 12.93 -22.20
N LEU A 345 2.86 12.28 -21.77
CA LEU A 345 3.55 12.60 -20.53
C LEU A 345 4.14 14.02 -20.54
N PHE A 346 4.71 14.42 -21.67
CA PHE A 346 5.29 15.75 -21.89
C PHE A 346 4.68 16.45 -23.10
N GLY A 347 4.70 17.78 -23.06
CA GLY A 347 4.18 18.63 -24.14
C GLY A 347 2.65 18.65 -24.23
N GLN A 348 2.15 18.98 -25.42
CA GLN A 348 0.72 19.18 -25.70
C GLN A 348 0.17 18.16 -26.71
N GLY A 349 0.83 17.01 -26.84
CA GLY A 349 0.39 15.93 -27.72
C GLY A 349 -0.75 15.12 -27.11
N ILE A 350 -1.68 14.70 -27.96
CA ILE A 350 -2.70 13.69 -27.64
C ILE A 350 -2.26 12.38 -28.29
N GLY A 351 -2.33 11.29 -27.54
CA GLY A 351 -2.12 9.94 -28.02
C GLY A 351 -3.32 9.06 -27.69
N LYS A 352 -3.16 7.77 -27.97
CA LYS A 352 -4.19 6.76 -27.77
C LYS A 352 -3.57 5.53 -27.11
N GLY A 353 -4.31 4.89 -26.23
CA GLY A 353 -3.93 3.63 -25.58
C GLY A 353 -2.82 3.78 -24.55
N PHE A 354 -2.10 2.67 -24.36
CA PHE A 354 -1.07 2.52 -23.34
C PHE A 354 -0.02 3.64 -23.36
N LEU A 355 0.35 4.11 -22.17
CA LEU A 355 1.53 4.94 -21.92
C LEU A 355 1.96 4.79 -20.46
N PRO A 356 3.23 4.42 -20.18
CA PRO A 356 3.73 4.36 -18.82
C PRO A 356 3.52 5.69 -18.08
N ASP A 357 3.12 5.61 -16.82
CA ASP A 357 2.84 6.75 -15.94
C ASP A 357 1.71 7.69 -16.42
N VAL A 358 0.91 7.28 -17.41
CA VAL A 358 -0.26 8.04 -17.88
C VAL A 358 -1.51 7.18 -18.03
N HIS A 359 -1.43 6.10 -18.83
CA HIS A 359 -2.51 5.13 -18.99
C HIS A 359 -1.91 3.73 -19.06
N CYS A 360 -1.84 3.09 -17.90
CA CYS A 360 -1.30 1.75 -17.75
C CYS A 360 -1.96 1.06 -16.56
N PRO A 361 -2.01 -0.28 -16.54
CA PRO A 361 -2.52 -1.02 -15.38
C PRO A 361 -1.79 -0.61 -14.11
N THR A 362 -2.57 -0.32 -13.05
CA THR A 362 -2.05 -0.15 -11.69
C THR A 362 -2.57 -1.29 -10.82
N GLY A 363 -1.70 -1.86 -9.99
CA GLY A 363 -2.07 -2.89 -9.01
C GLY A 363 -2.59 -2.29 -7.70
N ALA A 364 -3.07 -1.04 -7.73
CA ALA A 364 -3.58 -0.29 -6.59
C ALA A 364 -5.05 0.13 -6.82
N PRO A 365 -5.86 0.28 -5.75
CA PRO A 365 -5.53 -0.07 -4.36
C PRO A 365 -5.27 -1.56 -4.19
N ARG A 366 -4.31 -1.89 -3.31
CA ARG A 366 -4.03 -3.27 -2.92
C ARG A 366 -5.08 -3.65 -1.89
N GLU A 367 -6.12 -4.33 -2.37
CA GLU A 367 -7.31 -4.69 -1.61
C GLU A 367 -7.25 -6.14 -1.14
N SER A 368 -7.80 -6.41 0.04
CA SER A 368 -7.92 -7.77 0.57
C SER A 368 -9.07 -7.93 1.56
N PHE A 369 -9.69 -9.11 1.53
CA PHE A 369 -10.52 -9.62 2.61
C PHE A 369 -9.77 -10.73 3.34
N ILE A 370 -9.61 -10.59 4.66
CA ILE A 370 -8.72 -11.45 5.45
C ILE A 370 -9.44 -12.17 6.59
N LYS A 371 -8.79 -13.24 7.03
CA LYS A 371 -9.07 -13.98 8.26
C LYS A 371 -7.95 -13.71 9.26
N ILE A 372 -8.33 -13.54 10.52
CA ILE A 372 -7.40 -13.34 11.63
C ILE A 372 -7.49 -14.53 12.56
N THR A 373 -6.34 -15.11 12.90
CA THR A 373 -6.24 -16.22 13.86
C THR A 373 -5.21 -15.89 14.93
N ARG A 374 -5.55 -16.07 16.21
CA ARG A 374 -4.60 -15.90 17.31
C ARG A 374 -3.43 -16.86 17.16
N ALA A 375 -2.20 -16.36 17.27
CA ALA A 375 -0.98 -17.16 17.17
C ALA A 375 -0.36 -17.44 18.54
N GLU A 376 -0.07 -16.40 19.33
CA GLU A 376 0.62 -16.53 20.61
C GLU A 376 0.37 -15.30 21.50
N PRO A 377 0.51 -15.44 22.84
CA PRO A 377 0.34 -14.33 23.76
C PRO A 377 1.35 -13.19 23.53
N GLY A 378 0.89 -11.96 23.77
CA GLY A 378 1.66 -10.73 23.59
C GLY A 378 2.68 -10.42 24.68
N GLY A 379 2.54 -11.01 25.87
CA GLY A 379 3.50 -10.84 26.97
C GLY A 379 4.87 -11.43 26.65
N ILE A 380 5.90 -11.00 27.38
CA ILE A 380 7.30 -11.39 27.16
C ILE A 380 7.44 -12.93 27.17
N ASP A 381 8.26 -13.46 26.27
CA ASP A 381 8.46 -14.91 26.06
C ASP A 381 7.17 -15.69 25.78
N GLY A 382 6.12 -15.01 25.30
CA GLY A 382 4.82 -15.61 24.99
C GLY A 382 4.00 -15.95 26.23
N LYS A 383 4.26 -15.29 27.36
CA LYS A 383 3.58 -15.56 28.64
C LYS A 383 2.76 -14.36 29.08
N GLY A 384 1.49 -14.63 29.40
CA GLY A 384 0.59 -13.61 29.93
C GLY A 384 0.23 -12.52 28.92
N MET A 385 -0.34 -11.44 29.42
CA MET A 385 -0.74 -10.29 28.60
C MET A 385 0.47 -9.38 28.34
N TRP A 386 0.39 -8.59 27.27
CA TRP A 386 1.37 -7.55 27.04
C TRP A 386 1.31 -6.49 28.16
N ARG A 387 2.48 -6.10 28.70
CA ARG A 387 2.58 -5.33 29.96
C ARG A 387 1.67 -4.10 30.04
N PRO A 388 1.54 -3.24 29.02
CA PRO A 388 0.58 -2.12 29.05
C PRO A 388 -0.88 -2.53 29.25
N VAL A 389 -1.29 -3.72 28.79
CA VAL A 389 -2.62 -4.28 29.06
C VAL A 389 -2.77 -4.61 30.54
N GLU A 390 -1.76 -5.26 31.15
CA GLU A 390 -1.77 -5.56 32.59
C GLU A 390 -1.81 -4.31 33.47
N LEU A 391 -1.14 -3.23 33.04
CA LEU A 391 -1.16 -1.93 33.71
C LEU A 391 -2.51 -1.20 33.57
N GLY A 392 -3.37 -1.70 32.68
CA GLY A 392 -4.68 -1.16 32.40
C GLY A 392 -4.67 0.25 31.78
N ILE A 393 -3.70 0.50 30.90
CA ILE A 393 -3.57 1.78 30.16
C ILE A 393 -3.95 1.63 28.67
N ARG A 394 -4.60 0.53 28.31
CA ARG A 394 -4.98 0.17 26.95
C ARG A 394 -6.51 0.14 26.80
N PRO A 395 -7.04 0.43 25.60
CA PRO A 395 -8.48 0.39 25.36
C PRO A 395 -9.10 -0.94 25.82
N ARG A 396 -10.30 -0.87 26.42
CA ARG A 396 -11.07 -2.03 26.95
C ARG A 396 -10.41 -2.79 28.09
N ASN A 397 -9.31 -2.28 28.63
CA ASN A 397 -8.58 -2.87 29.75
C ASN A 397 -8.29 -1.82 30.82
N GLU A 398 -9.04 -0.72 30.86
CA GLU A 398 -8.72 0.43 31.70
C GLU A 398 -8.77 0.07 33.18
N SER A 399 -7.67 0.33 33.90
CA SER A 399 -7.62 0.25 35.36
C SER A 399 -8.51 1.31 36.00
N ASP A 400 -8.82 1.19 37.29
CA ASP A 400 -9.63 2.19 38.00
C ASP A 400 -8.95 3.58 37.98
N ALA A 401 -7.62 3.60 38.06
CA ALA A 401 -6.84 4.83 37.90
C ALA A 401 -7.00 5.43 36.48
N MET A 402 -6.94 4.60 35.42
CA MET A 402 -7.13 5.06 34.05
C MET A 402 -8.56 5.55 33.80
N LYS A 403 -9.57 4.84 34.30
CA LYS A 403 -10.98 5.28 34.26
C LYS A 403 -11.17 6.63 34.95
N LYS A 404 -10.58 6.81 36.14
CA LYS A 404 -10.59 8.09 36.86
C LYS A 404 -9.91 9.21 36.06
N TYR A 405 -8.76 8.92 35.42
CA TYR A 405 -8.07 9.88 34.56
C TYR A 405 -8.92 10.32 33.37
N LEU A 406 -9.51 9.37 32.65
CA LEU A 406 -10.37 9.64 31.49
C LEU A 406 -11.63 10.44 31.88
N ALA A 407 -12.13 10.27 33.10
CA ALA A 407 -13.24 11.04 33.66
C ALA A 407 -12.84 12.42 34.22
N GLY A 408 -11.56 12.83 34.11
CA GLY A 408 -11.07 14.09 34.68
C GLY A 408 -10.99 14.11 36.22
N GLY A 409 -11.03 12.95 36.88
CA GLY A 409 -11.15 12.84 38.33
C GLY A 409 -9.91 13.24 39.13
N PHE A 410 -8.79 13.59 38.49
CA PHE A 410 -7.56 14.05 39.14
C PHE A 410 -7.43 15.58 39.21
N SER A 411 -8.22 16.35 38.45
CA SER A 411 -8.21 17.82 38.50
C SER A 411 -9.07 18.41 39.62
N ASN A 412 -9.90 17.60 40.28
CA ASN A 412 -10.86 18.05 41.31
C ASN A 412 -10.30 18.02 42.75
N GLY A 413 -8.99 17.87 42.91
CA GLY A 413 -8.33 18.06 44.20
C GLY A 413 -8.24 19.55 44.52
N LYS A 414 -9.00 20.02 45.53
CA LYS A 414 -8.86 21.37 46.09
C LYS A 414 -7.38 21.70 46.29
N GLN A 415 -6.94 22.86 45.78
CA GLN A 415 -5.76 23.54 46.33
C GLN A 415 -6.05 23.74 47.82
N GLY A 416 -5.33 23.01 48.66
CA GLY A 416 -5.35 23.17 50.12
C GLY A 416 -4.57 24.39 50.55
#